data_AF-A0A271JF96-F1
#
_entry.id   AF-A0A271JF96-F1
#
_cell.length_a   1.000
_cell.length_b   1.000
_cell.length_c   1.000
_cell.angle_alpha   90.00
_cell.angle_beta   90.00
_cell.angle_gamma   90.00
#
_symmetry.space_group_name_H-M   'P 1'
#
loop_
_entity.id
_entity.type
_entity.pdbx_description
1 polymer ?
#
loop_
_entity_poly.entity_id
_entity_poly.type
_entity_poly.pdbx_seq_one_letter_code
_entity_poly.pdbx_strand_id
1 'polypeptide(L)'
;MTFRSIHYPGVVSRPLLALQAQARPVALALLAVMTVGLAAALQGESILWPFVGGTATAYVIAAGIGQNRLVTTPAQVDIRGTHAAVQSIWQAASEATEEDLLPVFSARLQNGELTVGLGDSVVSFRPEDWPAFDELVQAFRGAARQSEALYAGG
;
A
#
# COMPACT_ATOMS: atom_id res chain seq x y z
N MET A 1 4.69 8.63 -18.01
CA MET A 1 3.49 7.84 -18.36
C MET A 1 2.92 7.37 -17.06
N THR A 2 1.69 7.76 -16.75
CA THR A 2 1.08 7.52 -15.45
C THR A 2 0.06 6.39 -15.54
N PHE A 3 0.21 5.39 -14.70
CA PHE A 3 -0.69 4.27 -14.52
C PHE A 3 -1.34 4.34 -13.14
N ARG A 4 -2.61 3.96 -13.04
CA ARG A 4 -3.37 3.96 -11.78
C ARG A 4 -3.88 2.55 -11.51
N SER A 5 -3.74 2.10 -10.27
CA SER A 5 -4.29 0.81 -9.83
C SER A 5 -5.78 0.96 -9.52
N ILE A 6 -6.48 -0.16 -9.37
CA ILE A 6 -7.88 -0.17 -8.89
C ILE A 6 -8.03 0.41 -7.48
N HIS A 7 -6.94 0.46 -6.72
CA HIS A 7 -6.89 1.02 -5.36
C HIS A 7 -6.57 2.51 -5.37
N TYR A 8 -6.48 3.15 -6.55
CA TYR A 8 -6.22 4.58 -6.64
C TYR A 8 -7.32 5.38 -5.93
N PRO A 9 -6.98 6.22 -4.94
CA PRO A 9 -7.97 6.87 -4.10
C PRO A 9 -8.76 7.97 -4.81
N GLY A 10 -8.31 8.45 -5.98
CA GLY A 10 -8.91 9.62 -6.61
C GLY A 10 -8.62 10.91 -5.85
N VAL A 11 -9.46 11.93 -6.08
CA VAL A 11 -9.38 13.21 -5.35
C VAL A 11 -10.10 13.04 -4.01
N VAL A 12 -9.38 12.52 -3.01
CA VAL A 12 -9.92 12.25 -1.67
C VAL A 12 -8.94 12.73 -0.60
N SER A 13 -9.46 13.39 0.44
CA SER A 13 -8.66 13.86 1.56
C SER A 13 -8.03 12.71 2.37
N ARG A 14 -6.75 12.85 2.73
CA ARG A 14 -6.00 11.88 3.56
C ARG A 14 -6.68 11.48 4.87
N PRO A 15 -7.29 12.40 5.66
CA PRO A 15 -7.97 12.02 6.89
C PRO A 15 -9.15 11.07 6.65
N LEU A 16 -9.87 11.27 5.54
CA LEU A 16 -11.00 10.44 5.18
C LEU A 16 -10.55 9.04 4.72
N LEU A 17 -9.45 8.95 3.95
CA LEU A 17 -8.84 7.66 3.60
C LEU A 17 -8.33 6.90 4.84
N ALA A 18 -7.68 7.60 5.77
CA ALA A 18 -7.23 7.02 7.04
C ALA A 18 -8.42 6.44 7.82
N LEU A 19 -9.53 7.18 7.91
CA LEU A 19 -10.72 6.73 8.61
C LEU A 19 -11.35 5.50 7.94
N GLN A 20 -11.47 5.49 6.61
CA GLN A 20 -12.02 4.36 5.86
C GLN A 20 -11.17 3.09 5.99
N ALA A 21 -9.84 3.22 5.89
CA ALA A 21 -8.92 2.11 6.03
C ALA A 21 -8.95 1.50 7.44
N GLN A 22 -9.20 2.33 8.45
CA GLN A 22 -9.25 1.91 9.86
C GLN A 22 -10.61 1.38 10.30
N ALA A 23 -11.71 1.78 9.64
CA ALA A 23 -13.06 1.46 10.08
C ALA A 23 -13.29 -0.05 10.28
N ARG A 24 -12.94 -0.87 9.27
CA ARG A 24 -13.10 -2.34 9.34
C ARG A 24 -12.20 -3.00 10.39
N PRO A 25 -10.87 -2.79 10.41
CA PRO A 25 -10.03 -3.42 11.42
C PRO A 25 -10.36 -2.97 12.83
N VAL A 26 -10.72 -1.69 13.04
CA VAL A 26 -11.15 -1.19 14.36
C VAL A 26 -12.47 -1.83 14.78
N ALA A 27 -13.46 -1.93 13.89
CA ALA A 27 -14.72 -2.60 14.21
C ALA A 27 -14.52 -4.07 14.62
N LEU A 28 -13.66 -4.81 13.91
CA LEU A 28 -13.35 -6.20 14.25
C LEU A 28 -12.59 -6.31 15.58
N ALA A 29 -11.64 -5.43 15.83
CA ALA A 29 -10.87 -5.39 17.07
C ALA A 29 -11.75 -5.08 18.27
N LEU A 30 -12.63 -4.07 18.16
CA LEU A 30 -13.60 -3.75 19.20
C LEU A 30 -14.60 -4.89 19.42
N LEU A 31 -15.09 -5.53 18.35
CA LEU A 31 -15.98 -6.68 18.47
C LEU A 31 -15.32 -7.82 19.25
N ALA A 32 -14.06 -8.13 18.97
CA ALA A 32 -13.30 -9.14 19.71
C ALA A 32 -13.17 -8.77 21.20
N VAL A 33 -12.83 -7.52 21.51
CA VAL A 33 -12.73 -7.04 22.90
C VAL A 33 -14.08 -7.12 23.61
N MET A 34 -15.19 -6.79 22.93
CA MET A 34 -16.54 -6.91 23.48
C MET A 34 -16.92 -8.36 23.75
N THR A 35 -16.59 -9.30 22.85
CA THR A 35 -16.86 -10.73 23.05
C THR A 35 -16.10 -11.28 24.25
N VAL A 36 -14.82 -10.95 24.41
CA VAL A 36 -14.00 -11.37 25.55
C VAL A 36 -14.48 -10.71 26.84
N GLY A 37 -14.76 -9.41 26.81
CA GLY A 37 -15.28 -8.67 27.95
C GLY A 37 -16.63 -9.20 28.44
N LEU A 38 -17.53 -9.55 27.53
CA LEU A 38 -18.81 -10.18 27.87
C LEU A 38 -18.61 -11.56 28.51
N ALA A 39 -17.70 -12.38 27.98
CA ALA A 39 -17.40 -13.69 28.57
C ALA A 39 -16.84 -13.58 29.99
N ALA A 40 -15.95 -12.61 30.24
CA ALA A 40 -15.41 -12.33 31.58
C ALA A 40 -16.48 -11.76 32.53
N ALA A 41 -17.38 -10.90 32.04
CA ALA A 41 -18.51 -10.39 32.80
C ALA A 41 -19.43 -11.51 33.29
N LEU A 42 -19.72 -12.48 32.41
CA LEU A 42 -20.52 -13.66 32.75
C LEU A 42 -19.84 -14.56 33.80
N GLN A 43 -18.51 -14.52 33.90
CA GLN A 43 -17.73 -15.24 34.91
C GLN A 43 -17.61 -14.48 36.24
N GLY A 44 -18.14 -13.25 36.33
CA GLY A 44 -18.08 -12.43 37.53
C GLY A 44 -16.70 -11.79 37.78
N GLU A 45 -15.83 -11.74 36.78
CA GLU A 45 -14.51 -11.15 36.90
C GLU A 45 -14.55 -9.61 36.92
N SER A 46 -13.54 -9.00 37.55
CA SER A 46 -13.35 -7.55 37.48
C SER A 46 -12.81 -7.16 36.10
N ILE A 47 -13.68 -6.59 35.27
CA ILE A 47 -13.43 -6.35 33.85
C ILE A 47 -12.96 -4.94 33.52
N LEU A 48 -13.17 -3.93 34.38
CA LEU A 48 -12.97 -2.52 34.01
C LEU A 48 -11.55 -2.20 33.51
N TRP A 49 -10.52 -2.54 34.28
CA TRP A 49 -9.13 -2.24 33.91
C TRP A 49 -8.61 -3.10 32.73
N PRO A 50 -8.81 -4.44 32.73
CA PRO A 50 -8.45 -5.28 31.59
C PRO A 50 -9.17 -4.87 30.30
N PHE A 51 -10.42 -4.43 30.40
CA PHE A 51 -11.21 -4.02 29.25
C PHE A 51 -10.74 -2.69 28.66
N VAL A 52 -10.46 -1.68 29.49
CA VAL A 52 -9.92 -0.40 29.02
C VAL A 52 -8.54 -0.60 28.38
N GLY A 53 -7.65 -1.35 29.02
CA GLY A 53 -6.34 -1.68 28.47
C GLY A 53 -6.40 -2.51 27.19
N GLY A 54 -7.29 -3.51 27.15
CA GLY A 54 -7.54 -4.35 25.98
C GLY A 54 -8.09 -3.56 24.81
N THR A 55 -9.04 -2.65 25.06
CA THR A 55 -9.64 -1.78 24.04
C THR A 55 -8.59 -0.84 23.44
N ALA A 56 -7.80 -0.17 24.29
CA ALA A 56 -6.75 0.74 23.85
C ALA A 56 -5.70 0.01 22.99
N THR A 57 -5.25 -1.15 23.43
CA THR A 57 -4.26 -1.96 22.71
C THR A 57 -4.81 -2.46 21.38
N ALA A 58 -6.03 -2.99 21.37
CA ALA A 58 -6.69 -3.49 20.17
C ALA A 58 -6.90 -2.37 19.14
N TYR A 59 -7.27 -1.17 19.59
CA TYR A 59 -7.39 -0.01 18.72
C TYR A 59 -6.05 0.38 18.08
N VAL A 60 -4.98 0.47 18.87
CA VAL A 60 -3.63 0.83 18.35
C VAL A 60 -3.18 -0.15 17.28
N ILE A 61 -3.37 -1.45 17.50
CA ILE A 61 -3.02 -2.50 16.53
C ILE A 61 -3.87 -2.35 15.26
N ALA A 62 -5.18 -2.18 15.40
CA ALA A 62 -6.10 -2.03 14.28
C ALA A 62 -5.80 -0.78 13.44
N ALA A 63 -5.53 0.35 14.10
CA ALA A 63 -5.14 1.60 13.46
C ALA A 63 -3.82 1.43 12.69
N GLY A 64 -2.84 0.76 13.31
CA GLY A 64 -1.56 0.45 12.68
C GLY A 64 -1.70 -0.42 11.43
N ILE A 65 -2.55 -1.46 11.47
CA ILE A 65 -2.83 -2.30 10.29
C ILE A 65 -3.47 -1.49 9.17
N GLY A 66 -4.46 -0.65 9.49
CA GLY A 66 -5.13 0.21 8.52
C GLY A 66 -4.16 1.19 7.87
N GLN A 67 -3.32 1.85 8.67
CA GLN A 67 -2.32 2.80 8.19
C GLN A 67 -1.24 2.10 7.36
N ASN A 68 -0.76 0.94 7.79
CA ASN A 68 0.26 0.19 7.06
C ASN A 68 -0.23 -0.16 5.64
N ARG A 69 -1.49 -0.61 5.50
CA ARG A 69 -2.09 -0.88 4.18
C ARG A 69 -2.06 0.35 3.27
N LEU A 70 -2.40 1.53 3.78
CA LEU A 70 -2.38 2.76 2.99
C LEU A 70 -0.97 3.14 2.50
N VAL A 71 0.05 2.84 3.29
CA VAL A 71 1.46 3.19 2.97
C VAL A 71 2.13 2.14 2.10
N THR A 72 1.75 0.86 2.21
CA THR A 72 2.39 -0.22 1.45
C THR A 72 1.66 -0.58 0.16
N THR A 73 0.36 -0.29 0.04
CA THR A 73 -0.39 -0.65 -1.17
C THR A 73 -0.09 0.35 -2.29
N PRO A 74 0.46 -0.10 -3.45
CA PRO A 74 0.73 0.77 -4.58
C PRO A 74 -0.57 1.21 -5.26
N ALA A 75 -0.70 2.52 -5.51
CA ALA A 75 -1.89 3.14 -6.08
C ALA A 75 -1.64 3.80 -7.43
N GLN A 76 -0.45 4.36 -7.63
CA GLN A 76 -0.07 5.06 -8.84
C GLN A 76 1.38 4.76 -9.19
N VAL A 77 1.66 4.63 -10.48
CA VAL A 77 3.02 4.49 -11.02
C VAL A 77 3.21 5.56 -12.09
N ASP A 78 4.25 6.39 -11.98
CA ASP A 78 4.66 7.28 -13.08
C ASP A 78 6.03 6.86 -13.62
N ILE A 79 6.12 6.60 -14.91
CA ILE A 79 7.35 6.18 -15.59
C ILE A 79 7.83 7.33 -16.50
N ARG A 80 9.04 7.84 -16.25
CA ARG A 80 9.66 8.93 -17.00
C ARG A 80 11.04 8.50 -17.51
N GLY A 81 11.10 8.11 -18.77
CA GLY A 81 12.33 7.62 -19.40
C GLY A 81 12.86 6.36 -18.70
N THR A 82 14.05 6.44 -18.12
CA THR A 82 14.71 5.35 -17.38
C THR A 82 14.31 5.28 -15.90
N HIS A 83 13.49 6.23 -15.41
CA HIS A 83 13.09 6.30 -14.01
C HIS A 83 11.60 6.05 -13.85
N ALA A 84 11.20 5.56 -12.69
CA ALA A 84 9.80 5.49 -12.31
C ALA A 84 9.60 5.79 -10.82
N ALA A 85 8.45 6.39 -10.51
CA ALA A 85 7.97 6.61 -9.16
C ALA A 85 6.79 5.69 -8.89
N VAL A 86 6.85 4.93 -7.80
CA VAL A 86 5.73 4.09 -7.33
C VAL A 86 5.16 4.74 -6.09
N GLN A 87 3.93 5.22 -6.18
CA GLN A 87 3.26 5.90 -5.09
C GLN A 87 2.23 4.98 -4.44
N SER A 88 2.26 4.93 -3.10
CA SER A 88 1.22 4.26 -2.33
C SER A 88 -0.09 5.05 -2.31
N ILE A 89 -1.18 4.43 -1.84
CA ILE A 89 -2.48 5.11 -1.65
C ILE A 89 -2.29 6.40 -0.83
N TRP A 90 -1.49 6.35 0.22
CA TRP A 90 -1.21 7.50 1.08
C TRP A 90 -0.47 8.64 0.38
N GLN A 91 0.51 8.29 -0.47
CA GLN A 91 1.31 9.27 -1.23
C GLN A 91 0.50 9.88 -2.38
N ALA A 92 -0.25 9.04 -3.10
CA ALA A 92 -1.10 9.42 -4.23
C ALA A 92 -2.26 10.34 -3.82
N ALA A 93 -2.67 10.31 -2.55
CA ALA A 93 -3.68 11.21 -1.99
C ALA A 93 -3.14 12.60 -1.59
N SER A 94 -1.83 12.84 -1.71
CA SER A 94 -1.25 14.18 -1.54
C SER A 94 -1.18 14.88 -2.87
N GLU A 95 -1.57 16.14 -2.92
CA GLU A 95 -1.26 17.02 -4.05
C GLU A 95 0.23 17.42 -4.11
N ALA A 96 0.98 17.23 -3.01
CA ALA A 96 2.32 17.79 -2.82
C ALA A 96 3.43 16.75 -2.56
N THR A 97 3.20 15.46 -2.82
CA THR A 97 4.30 14.50 -2.68
C THR A 97 5.23 14.62 -3.88
N GLU A 98 6.47 15.02 -3.63
CA GLU A 98 7.54 15.00 -4.63
C GLU A 98 7.68 13.56 -5.16
N GLU A 99 7.60 13.41 -6.48
CA GLU A 99 7.72 12.11 -7.13
C GLU A 99 9.15 11.63 -6.98
N ASP A 100 9.37 10.66 -6.09
CA ASP A 100 10.67 10.01 -5.95
C ASP A 100 10.91 9.09 -7.15
N LEU A 101 11.45 9.69 -8.21
CA LEU A 101 11.76 9.02 -9.46
C LEU A 101 13.03 8.20 -9.27
N LEU A 102 12.85 6.91 -9.10
CA LEU A 102 13.93 5.96 -8.90
C LEU A 102 14.30 5.28 -10.22
N PRO A 103 15.59 4.99 -10.47
CA PRO A 103 16.02 4.34 -11.70
C PRO A 103 15.43 2.93 -11.80
N VAL A 104 14.95 2.57 -12.99
CA VAL A 104 14.46 1.23 -13.30
C VAL A 104 15.65 0.41 -13.79
N PHE A 105 16.05 -0.60 -13.02
CA PHE A 105 17.16 -1.48 -13.37
C PHE A 105 16.70 -2.77 -14.04
N SER A 106 15.54 -3.30 -13.65
CA SER A 106 15.04 -4.54 -14.22
C SER A 106 13.52 -4.60 -14.19
N ALA A 107 12.94 -5.30 -15.16
CA ALA A 107 11.51 -5.57 -15.22
C ALA A 107 11.29 -6.99 -15.75
N ARG A 108 10.83 -7.90 -14.90
CA ARG A 108 10.63 -9.31 -15.22
C ARG A 108 9.20 -9.73 -14.92
N LEU A 109 8.63 -10.52 -15.82
CA LEU A 109 7.33 -11.15 -15.58
C LEU A 109 7.58 -12.57 -15.06
N GLN A 110 7.23 -12.85 -13.81
CA GLN A 110 7.43 -14.14 -13.16
C GLN A 110 6.13 -14.57 -12.50
N ASN A 111 5.69 -15.80 -12.74
CA ASN A 111 4.45 -16.36 -12.21
C ASN A 111 3.19 -15.50 -12.50
N GLY A 112 3.20 -14.74 -13.60
CA GLY A 112 2.11 -13.82 -13.95
C GLY A 112 2.15 -12.47 -13.23
N GLU A 113 3.12 -12.24 -12.35
CA GLU A 113 3.34 -10.95 -11.68
C GLU A 113 4.55 -10.22 -12.31
N LEU A 114 4.47 -8.90 -12.39
CA LEU A 114 5.57 -8.06 -12.85
C LEU A 114 6.43 -7.67 -11.65
N THR A 115 7.66 -8.19 -11.60
CA THR A 115 8.68 -7.80 -10.62
C THR A 115 9.63 -6.77 -11.23
N VAL A 116 9.76 -5.61 -10.58
CA VAL A 116 10.58 -4.48 -11.02
C VAL A 116 11.62 -4.16 -9.97
N GLY A 117 12.89 -4.08 -10.38
CA GLY A 117 13.96 -3.50 -9.57
C GLY A 117 13.99 -1.98 -9.77
N LEU A 118 13.70 -1.24 -8.70
CA LEU A 118 13.53 0.21 -8.68
C LEU A 118 14.46 0.82 -7.62
N GLY A 119 15.53 1.49 -8.05
CA GLY A 119 16.60 1.91 -7.12
C GLY A 119 17.17 0.71 -6.36
N ASP A 120 17.16 0.78 -5.03
CA ASP A 120 17.57 -0.29 -4.13
C ASP A 120 16.41 -1.22 -3.70
N SER A 121 15.22 -1.03 -4.27
CA SER A 121 14.01 -1.75 -3.89
C SER A 121 13.52 -2.68 -5.00
N VAL A 122 12.78 -3.73 -4.62
CA VAL A 122 12.08 -4.61 -5.57
C VAL A 122 10.60 -4.50 -5.30
N VAL A 123 9.83 -4.19 -6.35
CA VAL A 123 8.38 -4.02 -6.29
C VAL A 123 7.71 -5.01 -7.22
N SER A 124 6.63 -5.65 -6.75
CA SER A 124 5.84 -6.59 -7.54
C SER A 124 4.44 -6.03 -7.82
N PHE A 125 3.97 -6.20 -9.05
CA PHE A 125 2.65 -5.77 -9.50
C PHE A 125 1.85 -6.97 -10.02
N ARG A 126 0.59 -7.06 -9.60
CA ARG A 126 -0.33 -8.12 -10.02
C ARG A 126 -1.28 -7.64 -11.11
N PRO A 127 -1.65 -8.48 -12.08
CA PRO A 127 -2.57 -8.09 -13.15
C PRO A 127 -3.95 -7.67 -12.63
N GLU A 128 -4.44 -8.31 -11.55
CA GLU A 128 -5.75 -8.02 -10.95
C GLU A 128 -5.89 -6.60 -10.39
N ASP A 129 -4.77 -6.00 -9.95
CA ASP A 129 -4.78 -4.66 -9.34
C ASP A 129 -4.61 -3.54 -10.38
N TRP A 130 -4.25 -3.86 -11.63
CA TRP A 130 -3.82 -2.89 -12.63
C TRP A 130 -4.61 -3.04 -13.94
N PRO A 131 -5.60 -2.18 -14.20
CA PRO A 131 -6.44 -2.27 -15.40
C PRO A 131 -5.66 -2.20 -16.73
N ALA A 132 -4.55 -1.46 -16.74
CA ALA A 132 -3.64 -1.33 -17.89
C ALA A 132 -2.34 -2.13 -17.66
N PHE A 133 -2.43 -3.35 -17.12
CA PHE A 133 -1.28 -4.16 -16.73
C PHE A 133 -0.31 -4.44 -17.90
N ASP A 134 -0.83 -4.78 -19.08
CA ASP A 134 0.03 -5.08 -20.24
C ASP A 134 0.85 -3.85 -20.69
N GLU A 135 0.22 -2.66 -20.66
CA GLU A 135 0.89 -1.40 -20.97
C GLU A 135 1.93 -1.05 -19.91
N LEU A 136 1.62 -1.28 -18.63
CA LEU A 136 2.54 -1.11 -17.51
C LEU A 136 3.78 -2.00 -17.67
N VAL A 137 3.59 -3.27 -18.02
CA VAL A 137 4.68 -4.23 -18.29
C VAL A 137 5.56 -3.73 -19.44
N GLN A 138 4.95 -3.28 -20.54
CA GLN A 138 5.70 -2.77 -21.69
C GLN A 138 6.49 -1.51 -21.34
N ALA A 139 5.89 -0.59 -20.58
CA ALA A 139 6.54 0.65 -20.16
C ALA A 139 7.74 0.39 -19.25
N PHE A 140 7.63 -0.48 -18.25
CA PHE A 140 8.76 -0.85 -17.39
C PHE A 140 9.85 -1.61 -18.13
N ARG A 141 9.50 -2.51 -19.06
CA ARG A 141 10.49 -3.17 -19.93
C ARG A 141 11.17 -2.20 -20.88
N GLY A 142 10.48 -1.16 -21.33
CA GLY A 142 11.05 -0.07 -22.11
C GLY A 142 12.08 0.71 -21.29
N ALA A 143 11.69 1.14 -20.09
CA ALA A 143 12.55 1.88 -19.16
C ALA A 143 13.81 1.08 -18.78
N ALA A 144 13.66 -0.21 -18.44
CA ALA A 144 14.78 -1.08 -18.09
C ALA A 144 15.78 -1.25 -19.24
N ARG A 145 15.30 -1.51 -20.47
CA ARG A 145 16.17 -1.64 -21.66
C ARG A 145 16.92 -0.34 -21.96
N GLN A 146 16.26 0.81 -21.79
CA GLN A 146 16.89 2.10 -22.00
C GLN A 146 17.94 2.40 -20.92
N SER A 147 17.70 1.97 -19.68
CA SER A 147 18.66 2.04 -18.58
C SER A 147 19.90 1.18 -18.87
N GLU A 148 19.71 -0.08 -19.26
CA GLU A 148 20.80 -0.98 -19.65
C GLU A 148 21.66 -0.39 -20.79
N ALA A 149 21.03 0.19 -21.82
CA ALA A 149 21.75 0.83 -22.92
C ALA A 149 22.57 2.05 -22.48
N LEU A 150 22.09 2.81 -21.49
CA LEU A 150 22.78 3.99 -20.94
C LEU A 150 24.03 3.59 -20.14
N TYR A 151 23.96 2.49 -19.39
CA TYR A 151 25.05 2.01 -18.52
C TYR A 151 26.00 1.03 -19.21
N ALA A 152 25.60 0.38 -20.32
CA ALA A 152 26.48 -0.49 -21.10
C ALA A 152 27.28 0.24 -22.19
N GLY A 153 26.96 1.51 -22.47
CA GLY A 153 27.59 2.34 -23.51
C GLY A 153 28.60 3.37 -23.01
N GLY A 154 28.96 3.36 -21.73
CA GLY A 154 29.98 4.23 -21.12
C GLY A 154 31.19 3.42 -20.66
#